data_AF-A0A812K365-F1
#
_entry.id   AF-A0A812K365-F1
#
_cell.length_a   1.000
_cell.length_b   1.000
_cell.length_c   1.000
_cell.angle_alpha   90.00
_cell.angle_beta   90.00
_cell.angle_gamma   90.00
#
_symmetry.space_group_name_H-M   'P 1'
#
loop_
_entity.id
_entity.type
_entity.pdbx_description
1 polymer ?
#
loop_
_entity_poly.entity_id
_entity_poly.type
_entity_poly.pdbx_seq_one_letter_code
_entity_poly.pdbx_strand_id
1 'polypeptide(L)'
;MTNGKFDCSGLAQEWDSSEPLRAGLRAGGPFLTGSLGDFSVSRCVKNTEALVPLLARSHACNHQRPEVERLREQISTLLGLCQRSGSESEVDDWAWEIRKMLTFMKRKCQRQEELVDSIRQKYNEDEPASEDEVLSWEHAGLEVHENGANDEPVIPVPGPPVPVWLAPLPTGASTAPAEPVVPREAVVPGEPVLPKEAVFPREAEVPSSVPSPTSVCATPSPHHAKCGD
;
A
#
# COMPACT_ATOMS: atom_id res chain seq x y z
N MET A 1 15.37 -4.57 -22.18
CA MET A 1 14.71 -4.39 -20.86
C MET A 1 15.81 -4.21 -19.83
N THR A 2 16.05 -2.98 -19.38
CA THR A 2 17.04 -2.72 -18.34
C THR A 2 16.57 -3.41 -17.06
N ASN A 3 17.44 -4.20 -16.43
CA ASN A 3 17.19 -4.78 -15.10
C ASN A 3 17.21 -3.65 -14.06
N GLY A 4 16.21 -2.79 -14.12
CA GLY A 4 16.08 -1.61 -13.27
C GLY A 4 15.94 -2.05 -11.82
N LYS A 5 16.76 -1.45 -10.96
CA LYS A 5 16.57 -1.54 -9.51
C LYS A 5 15.19 -0.97 -9.17
N PHE A 6 14.53 -1.55 -8.17
CA PHE A 6 13.27 -1.01 -7.66
C PHE A 6 13.49 0.42 -7.15
N ASP A 7 12.78 1.39 -7.74
CA ASP A 7 12.85 2.79 -7.31
C ASP A 7 11.74 3.11 -6.29
N CYS A 8 12.16 3.54 -5.10
CA CYS A 8 11.26 3.99 -4.04
C CYS A 8 11.03 5.51 -4.06
N SER A 9 11.68 6.26 -4.96
CA SER A 9 11.57 7.71 -4.99
C SER A 9 10.12 8.16 -5.27
N GLY A 10 9.66 9.16 -4.52
CA GLY A 10 8.32 9.73 -4.63
C GLY A 10 7.17 8.91 -4.06
N LEU A 11 7.46 7.76 -3.45
CA LEU A 11 6.43 6.89 -2.86
C LEU A 11 5.67 7.58 -1.72
N ALA A 12 6.33 8.45 -0.94
CA ALA A 12 5.69 9.24 0.09
C ALA A 12 4.60 10.17 -0.45
N GLN A 13 4.79 10.74 -1.65
CA GLN A 13 3.81 11.64 -2.28
C GLN A 13 2.63 10.85 -2.86
N GLU A 14 2.89 9.67 -3.43
CA GLU A 14 1.83 8.77 -3.88
C GLU A 14 0.96 8.29 -2.72
N TRP A 15 1.57 7.95 -1.58
CA TRP A 15 0.82 7.60 -0.38
C TRP A 15 0.04 8.78 0.22
N ASP A 16 0.59 9.99 0.23
CA ASP A 16 -0.14 11.19 0.68
C ASP A 16 -1.30 11.57 -0.26
N SER A 17 -1.22 11.17 -1.54
CA SER A 17 -2.31 11.36 -2.49
C SER A 17 -3.50 10.41 -2.24
N SER A 18 -3.31 9.31 -1.51
CA SER A 18 -4.39 8.41 -1.10
C SER A 18 -5.13 8.97 0.12
N GLU A 19 -6.32 9.54 -0.12
CA GLU A 19 -7.21 10.09 0.91
C GLU A 19 -7.49 9.11 2.08
N PRO A 20 -7.86 7.83 1.87
CA PRO A 20 -8.16 6.92 2.98
C PRO A 20 -6.93 6.63 3.86
N LEU A 21 -5.75 6.46 3.25
CA LEU A 21 -4.50 6.23 3.98
C LEU A 21 -4.11 7.47 4.79
N ARG A 22 -4.18 8.65 4.16
CA ARG A 22 -3.89 9.94 4.79
C ARG A 22 -4.85 10.28 5.92
N ALA A 23 -6.16 10.07 5.73
CA ALA A 23 -7.17 10.28 6.75
C ALA A 23 -6.94 9.36 7.95
N GLY A 24 -6.65 8.08 7.71
CA GLY A 24 -6.33 7.11 8.77
C GLY A 24 -5.08 7.50 9.56
N LEU A 25 -4.02 7.95 8.87
CA LEU A 25 -2.82 8.46 9.52
C LEU A 25 -3.10 9.72 10.33
N ARG A 26 -3.80 10.73 9.79
CA ARG A 26 -4.11 11.97 10.52
C ARG A 26 -5.05 11.75 11.70
N ALA A 27 -5.92 10.74 11.65
CA ALA A 27 -6.75 10.32 12.77
C ALA A 27 -5.97 9.62 13.90
N GLY A 28 -4.66 9.42 13.73
CA GLY A 28 -3.81 8.74 14.73
C GLY A 28 -3.73 7.22 14.56
N GLY A 29 -4.35 6.64 13.52
CA GLY A 29 -4.31 5.21 13.25
C GLY A 29 -2.92 4.69 12.89
N PRO A 30 -2.66 3.37 12.95
CA PRO A 30 -1.39 2.80 12.51
C PRO A 30 -1.26 2.92 10.98
N PHE A 31 -0.03 2.98 10.48
CA PHE A 31 0.23 3.01 9.02
C PHE A 31 -0.24 1.73 8.33
N LEU A 32 -0.08 0.58 8.98
CA LEU A 32 -0.57 -0.71 8.53
C LEU A 32 -1.61 -1.25 9.51
N THR A 33 -2.75 -1.70 9.00
CA THR A 33 -3.82 -2.33 9.79
C THR A 33 -3.51 -3.81 10.03
N GLY A 34 -3.77 -4.29 11.25
CA GLY A 34 -3.61 -5.69 11.67
C GLY A 34 -2.38 -5.96 12.53
N SER A 35 -2.26 -7.18 13.06
CA SER A 35 -1.12 -7.58 13.90
C SER A 35 0.14 -7.76 13.05
N LEU A 36 1.28 -7.26 13.53
CA LEU A 36 2.60 -7.57 12.95
C LEU A 36 2.78 -9.10 12.88
N GLY A 37 3.32 -9.60 11.76
CA GLY A 37 3.58 -11.02 11.55
C GLY A 37 2.42 -11.84 10.96
N ASP A 38 1.18 -11.33 10.90
CA ASP A 38 0.10 -12.01 10.16
C ASP A 38 0.17 -11.65 8.67
N PHE A 39 0.37 -12.63 7.78
CA PHE A 39 0.42 -12.40 6.32
C PHE A 39 -0.79 -13.01 5.61
N SER A 40 -1.98 -12.77 6.14
CA SER A 40 -3.23 -13.18 5.53
C SER A 40 -3.60 -12.33 4.30
N VAL A 41 -4.37 -12.93 3.39
CA VAL A 41 -4.99 -12.24 2.24
C VAL A 41 -5.80 -11.04 2.73
N SER A 42 -6.64 -11.25 3.73
CA SER A 42 -7.52 -10.22 4.27
C SER A 42 -6.74 -9.02 4.79
N ARG A 43 -5.56 -9.24 5.38
CA ARG A 43 -4.66 -8.15 5.78
C ARG A 43 -4.10 -7.41 4.58
N CYS A 44 -3.67 -8.11 3.53
CA CYS A 44 -3.20 -7.45 2.29
C CYS A 44 -4.30 -6.57 1.69
N VAL A 45 -5.54 -7.06 1.62
CA VAL A 45 -6.70 -6.31 1.12
C VAL A 45 -7.00 -5.06 1.96
N LYS A 46 -6.89 -5.15 3.29
CA LYS A 46 -7.06 -3.97 4.18
C LYS A 46 -5.96 -2.93 4.03
N ASN A 47 -4.78 -3.33 3.58
CA ASN A 47 -3.61 -2.46 3.39
C ASN A 47 -3.36 -2.15 1.91
N THR A 48 -4.37 -2.29 1.06
CA THR A 48 -4.22 -2.16 -0.40
C THR A 48 -3.71 -0.78 -0.78
N GLU A 49 -4.19 0.28 -0.14
CA GLU A 49 -3.76 1.67 -0.38
C GLU A 49 -2.24 1.87 -0.24
N ALA A 50 -1.63 1.21 0.74
CA ALA A 50 -0.18 1.26 0.92
C ALA A 50 0.57 0.37 -0.10
N LEU A 51 -0.05 -0.72 -0.54
CA LEU A 51 0.57 -1.76 -1.36
C LEU A 51 0.45 -1.54 -2.87
N VAL A 52 -0.58 -0.86 -3.36
CA VAL A 52 -0.84 -0.60 -4.79
C VAL A 52 0.33 0.10 -5.49
N PRO A 53 0.84 1.26 -5.03
CA PRO A 53 1.95 1.93 -5.73
C PRO A 53 3.22 1.07 -5.76
N LEU A 54 3.46 0.30 -4.70
CA LEU A 54 4.57 -0.64 -4.62
C LEU A 54 4.42 -1.82 -5.59
N LEU A 55 3.22 -2.36 -5.75
CA LEU A 55 2.93 -3.45 -6.68
C LEU A 55 3.11 -3.00 -8.13
N ALA A 56 2.63 -1.81 -8.49
CA ALA A 56 2.80 -1.24 -9.82
C ALA A 56 4.29 -1.07 -10.17
N ARG A 57 5.08 -0.47 -9.28
CA ARG A 57 6.53 -0.32 -9.42
C ARG A 57 7.25 -1.68 -9.42
N SER A 58 6.80 -2.63 -8.61
CA SER A 58 7.37 -3.98 -8.56
C SER A 58 7.20 -4.68 -9.90
N HIS A 59 6.04 -4.55 -10.55
CA HIS A 59 5.79 -5.10 -11.87
C HIS A 59 6.72 -4.48 -12.93
N ALA A 60 6.88 -3.15 -12.92
CA ALA A 60 7.79 -2.45 -13.84
C ALA A 60 9.27 -2.87 -13.68
N CYS A 61 9.67 -3.31 -12.48
CA CYS A 61 11.03 -3.75 -12.17
C CYS A 61 11.18 -5.28 -12.10
N ASN A 62 10.45 -6.06 -12.91
CA ASN A 62 10.55 -7.53 -12.97
C ASN A 62 10.37 -8.22 -11.59
N HIS A 63 9.45 -7.70 -10.77
CA HIS A 63 9.18 -8.17 -9.42
C HIS A 63 10.39 -8.15 -8.48
N GLN A 64 11.30 -7.19 -8.69
CA GLN A 64 12.31 -6.85 -7.70
C GLN A 64 11.64 -6.29 -6.44
N ARG A 65 12.32 -6.46 -5.31
CA ARG A 65 11.84 -6.02 -4.01
C ARG A 65 12.45 -4.66 -3.67
N PRO A 66 11.69 -3.76 -3.02
CA PRO A 66 12.25 -2.54 -2.46
C PRO A 66 13.31 -2.88 -1.39
N GLU A 67 14.30 -2.01 -1.30
CA GLU A 67 15.28 -1.99 -0.23
C GLU A 67 14.65 -1.42 1.06
N VAL A 68 14.96 -2.01 2.20
CA VAL A 68 14.32 -1.64 3.49
C VAL A 68 14.66 -0.21 3.88
N GLU A 69 15.94 0.20 3.77
CA GLU A 69 16.36 1.56 4.11
C GLU A 69 15.62 2.63 3.30
N ARG A 70 15.43 2.38 2.00
CA ARG A 70 14.66 3.27 1.13
C ARG A 70 13.19 3.35 1.50
N LEU A 71 12.59 2.24 1.93
CA LEU A 71 11.23 2.27 2.47
C LEU A 71 11.15 3.07 3.77
N ARG A 72 12.12 2.93 4.68
CA ARG A 72 12.17 3.69 5.94
C ARG A 72 12.21 5.20 5.67
N GLU A 73 13.05 5.63 4.72
CA GLU A 73 13.12 7.04 4.28
C GLU A 73 11.76 7.55 3.79
N GLN A 74 11.06 6.79 2.95
CA GLN A 74 9.75 7.19 2.41
C GLN A 74 8.64 7.19 3.46
N ILE A 75 8.61 6.19 4.35
CA ILE A 75 7.63 6.13 5.44
C ILE A 75 7.84 7.29 6.41
N SER A 76 9.09 7.58 6.79
CA SER A 76 9.43 8.73 7.63
C SER A 76 8.99 10.06 6.98
N THR A 77 9.24 10.21 5.68
CA THR A 77 8.79 11.38 4.89
C THR A 77 7.27 11.50 4.89
N LEU A 78 6.54 10.40 4.66
CA LEU A 78 5.07 10.37 4.69
C LEU A 78 4.52 10.80 6.05
N LEU A 79 5.09 10.29 7.15
CA LEU A 79 4.68 10.69 8.49
C LEU A 79 4.86 12.21 8.69
N GLY A 80 5.98 12.76 8.21
CA GLY A 80 6.22 14.21 8.20
C GLY A 80 5.15 14.99 7.44
N LEU A 81 4.75 14.53 6.25
CA LEU A 81 3.66 15.13 5.46
C LEU A 81 2.30 15.05 6.19
N CYS A 82 2.08 13.97 6.94
CA CYS A 82 0.90 13.78 7.77
C CYS A 82 0.97 14.53 9.12
N GLN A 83 1.99 15.35 9.35
CA GLN A 83 2.24 16.06 10.62
C GLN A 83 2.34 15.10 11.83
N ARG A 84 2.92 13.92 11.60
CA ARG A 84 3.16 12.89 12.62
C ARG A 84 4.64 12.58 12.76
N SER A 85 5.02 12.22 13.96
CA SER A 85 6.33 11.62 14.28
C SER A 85 6.12 10.18 14.72
N GLY A 86 6.74 9.23 14.03
CA GLY A 86 6.84 7.83 14.47
C GLY A 86 8.20 7.56 15.09
N SER A 87 8.29 6.58 15.97
CA SER A 87 9.59 6.11 16.45
C SER A 87 10.34 5.39 15.32
N GLU A 88 11.67 5.42 15.37
CA GLU A 88 12.50 4.76 14.35
C GLU A 88 12.24 3.24 14.28
N SER A 89 11.93 2.62 15.42
CA SER A 89 11.56 1.21 15.52
C SER A 89 10.25 0.91 14.79
N GLU A 90 9.20 1.73 14.97
CA GLU A 90 7.92 1.53 14.28
C GLU A 90 8.07 1.67 12.76
N VAL A 91 8.88 2.65 12.32
CA VAL A 91 9.17 2.85 10.89
C VAL A 91 9.91 1.64 10.30
N ASP A 92 10.87 1.07 11.03
CA ASP A 92 11.57 -0.14 10.61
C ASP A 92 10.64 -1.36 10.54
N ASP A 93 9.80 -1.56 11.57
CA ASP A 93 8.80 -2.62 11.60
C ASP A 93 7.85 -2.54 10.40
N TRP A 94 7.34 -1.35 10.08
CA TRP A 94 6.48 -1.15 8.92
C TRP A 94 7.19 -1.41 7.59
N ALA A 95 8.44 -0.98 7.43
CA ALA A 95 9.23 -1.23 6.23
C ALA A 95 9.43 -2.74 6.01
N TRP A 96 9.75 -3.49 7.07
CA TRP A 96 9.87 -4.94 7.02
C TRP A 96 8.55 -5.63 6.71
N GLU A 97 7.45 -5.21 7.34
CA GLU A 97 6.12 -5.80 7.11
C GLU A 97 5.65 -5.58 5.67
N ILE A 98 5.85 -4.38 5.09
CA ILE A 98 5.58 -4.12 3.67
C ILE A 98 6.34 -5.11 2.79
N ARG A 99 7.64 -5.29 3.02
CA ARG A 99 8.47 -6.19 2.21
C ARG A 99 8.01 -7.66 2.31
N LYS A 100 7.57 -8.08 3.49
CA LYS A 100 7.00 -9.42 3.71
C LYS A 100 5.64 -9.57 3.02
N MET A 101 4.75 -8.58 3.10
CA MET A 101 3.46 -8.56 2.38
C MET A 101 3.66 -8.62 0.86
N LEU A 102 4.57 -7.83 0.29
CA LEU A 102 4.92 -7.90 -1.14
C LEU A 102 5.44 -9.30 -1.53
N THR A 103 6.23 -9.93 -0.67
CA THR A 103 6.71 -11.30 -0.90
C THR A 103 5.57 -12.32 -0.88
N PHE A 104 4.65 -12.17 0.07
CA PHE A 104 3.46 -13.00 0.17
C PHE A 104 2.58 -12.88 -1.08
N MET A 105 2.25 -11.64 -1.49
CA MET A 105 1.46 -11.39 -2.69
C MET A 105 2.15 -11.93 -3.95
N LYS A 106 3.45 -11.69 -4.14
CA LYS A 106 4.20 -12.28 -5.26
C LYS A 106 4.04 -13.81 -5.33
N ARG A 107 4.19 -14.50 -4.19
CA ARG A 107 3.99 -15.96 -4.10
C ARG A 107 2.54 -16.39 -4.37
N LYS A 108 1.56 -15.55 -4.08
CA LYS A 108 0.14 -15.82 -4.39
C LYS A 108 -0.17 -15.60 -5.87
N CYS A 109 0.31 -14.50 -6.47
CA CYS A 109 0.18 -14.26 -7.91
C CYS A 109 0.84 -15.36 -8.76
N GLN A 110 2.03 -15.82 -8.36
CA GLN A 110 2.74 -16.91 -9.04
C GLN A 110 2.01 -18.25 -9.01
N ARG A 111 1.17 -18.47 -7.99
CA ARG A 111 0.37 -19.70 -7.87
C ARG A 111 -0.95 -19.64 -8.65
N GLN A 112 -1.27 -18.51 -9.28
CA GLN A 112 -2.57 -18.25 -9.93
C GLN A 112 -3.75 -18.62 -9.03
N GLU A 113 -3.63 -18.37 -7.72
CA GLU A 113 -4.80 -18.39 -6.86
C GLU A 113 -5.64 -17.15 -7.19
N GLU A 114 -6.96 -17.30 -7.30
CA GLU A 114 -8.02 -16.37 -7.78
C GLU A 114 -8.01 -14.95 -7.18
N LEU A 115 -7.06 -14.64 -6.28
CA LEU A 115 -6.86 -13.37 -5.62
C LEU A 115 -6.56 -12.21 -6.57
N VAL A 116 -5.73 -12.47 -7.58
CA VAL A 116 -5.27 -11.42 -8.50
C VAL A 116 -6.43 -11.00 -9.37
N ASP A 117 -7.26 -11.94 -9.80
CA ASP A 117 -8.47 -11.65 -10.56
C ASP A 117 -9.48 -10.88 -9.71
N SER A 118 -9.63 -11.21 -8.42
CA SER A 118 -10.51 -10.47 -7.52
C SER A 118 -10.05 -9.02 -7.24
N ILE A 119 -8.73 -8.78 -7.07
CA ILE A 119 -8.19 -7.42 -6.94
C ILE A 119 -8.30 -6.67 -8.27
N ARG A 120 -7.92 -7.29 -9.38
CA ARG A 120 -7.97 -6.69 -10.71
C ARG A 120 -9.41 -6.35 -11.11
N GLN A 121 -10.36 -7.22 -10.82
CA GLN A 121 -11.78 -6.98 -11.06
C GLN A 121 -12.26 -5.76 -10.28
N LYS A 122 -11.90 -5.65 -9.00
CA LYS A 122 -12.29 -4.51 -8.17
C LYS A 122 -11.79 -3.16 -8.70
N TYR A 123 -10.61 -3.13 -9.34
CA TYR A 123 -10.06 -1.90 -9.93
C TYR A 123 -10.49 -1.65 -11.38
N ASN A 124 -10.86 -2.68 -12.13
CA ASN A 124 -11.40 -2.53 -13.48
C ASN A 124 -12.90 -2.17 -13.49
N GLU A 125 -13.65 -2.49 -12.42
CA GLU A 125 -15.07 -2.15 -12.32
C GLU A 125 -15.32 -0.69 -11.93
N ASP A 126 -14.32 0.00 -11.35
CA ASP A 126 -14.40 1.42 -10.96
C ASP A 126 -13.84 2.39 -12.03
N GLU A 127 -13.38 1.91 -13.20
CA GLU A 127 -13.24 2.78 -14.38
C GLU A 127 -14.63 2.91 -15.04
N PRO A 128 -15.29 4.09 -14.99
CA PRO A 128 -16.51 4.29 -15.73
C PRO A 128 -16.17 4.18 -17.22
N ALA A 129 -16.67 3.12 -17.84
CA ALA A 129 -16.71 3.00 -19.29
C ALA A 129 -17.59 4.11 -19.87
N SER A 130 -17.01 5.28 -20.10
CA SER A 130 -17.50 6.22 -21.10
C SER A 130 -16.32 6.97 -21.70
N GLU A 131 -15.72 6.37 -22.74
CA GLU A 131 -14.80 7.05 -23.66
C GLU A 131 -15.45 8.33 -24.27
N ASP A 132 -16.77 8.48 -24.16
CA ASP A 132 -17.53 9.69 -24.55
C ASP A 132 -17.27 10.93 -23.68
N GLU A 133 -16.76 10.81 -22.44
CA GLU A 133 -16.52 12.00 -21.58
C GLU A 133 -15.11 12.59 -21.80
N VAL A 134 -14.13 11.79 -22.23
CA VAL A 134 -12.75 12.25 -22.46
C VAL A 134 -12.63 13.00 -23.81
N LEU A 135 -13.41 12.61 -24.83
CA LEU A 135 -13.44 13.31 -26.12
C LEU A 135 -14.13 14.69 -26.07
N SER A 136 -14.86 15.01 -25.00
CA SER A 136 -15.49 16.32 -24.80
C SER A 136 -14.48 17.41 -24.41
N TRP A 137 -13.34 17.03 -23.80
CA TRP A 137 -12.34 17.99 -23.33
C TRP A 137 -11.30 18.32 -24.41
N GLU A 138 -11.03 17.40 -25.35
CA GLU A 138 -10.15 17.67 -26.50
C GLU A 138 -10.82 18.55 -27.58
N HIS A 139 -12.15 18.61 -27.64
CA HIS A 139 -12.86 19.51 -28.57
C HIS A 139 -13.11 20.93 -28.02
N ALA A 140 -12.89 21.17 -26.72
CA ALA A 140 -13.13 22.48 -26.10
C ALA A 140 -11.88 23.39 -26.04
N GLY A 141 -10.73 22.94 -26.55
CA GLY A 141 -9.43 23.51 -26.13
C GLY A 141 -8.47 24.00 -27.20
N LEU A 142 -8.83 24.15 -28.49
CA LEU A 142 -7.86 24.64 -29.48
C LEU A 142 -8.47 25.33 -30.71
N GLU A 143 -9.14 26.48 -30.51
CA GLU A 143 -9.17 27.53 -31.55
C GLU A 143 -8.30 28.70 -31.06
N VAL A 144 -7.02 28.65 -31.42
CA VAL A 144 -6.13 29.81 -31.32
C VAL A 144 -6.49 30.73 -32.49
N HIS A 145 -7.45 31.62 -32.26
CA HIS A 145 -7.72 32.76 -33.15
C HIS A 145 -6.64 33.83 -32.89
N GLU A 146 -5.55 33.79 -33.67
CA GLU A 146 -4.75 34.98 -33.92
C GLU A 146 -5.52 35.88 -34.88
N ASN A 147 -6.08 36.98 -34.38
CA ASN A 147 -6.22 38.24 -35.11
C ASN A 147 -6.60 39.36 -34.14
N GLY A 148 -5.72 40.35 -34.02
CA GLY A 148 -5.94 41.52 -33.21
C GLY A 148 -6.97 42.47 -33.81
N ALA A 149 -7.74 43.11 -32.94
CA ALA A 149 -8.04 44.55 -32.95
C ALA A 149 -9.04 44.85 -31.82
N ASN A 150 -8.75 45.95 -31.11
CA ASN A 150 -9.56 46.62 -30.09
C ASN A 150 -11.08 46.47 -30.25
N ASP A 151 -11.71 45.86 -29.26
CA ASP A 151 -12.96 46.34 -28.63
C ASP A 151 -13.13 45.51 -27.34
N GLU A 152 -13.11 46.15 -26.17
CA GLU A 152 -13.37 45.48 -24.88
C GLU A 152 -14.88 45.22 -24.76
N PRO A 153 -15.37 43.96 -24.77
CA PRO A 153 -16.72 43.68 -24.33
C PRO A 153 -16.79 43.76 -22.81
N VAL A 154 -17.68 44.61 -22.29
CA VAL A 154 -18.07 44.63 -20.88
C VAL A 154 -18.61 43.25 -20.50
N ILE A 155 -17.78 42.47 -19.80
CA ILE A 155 -18.14 41.14 -19.30
C ILE A 155 -19.08 41.35 -18.08
N PRO A 156 -20.30 40.79 -18.07
CA PRO A 156 -21.15 40.87 -16.90
C PRO A 156 -20.52 40.05 -15.77
N VAL A 157 -20.18 40.75 -14.68
CA VAL A 157 -19.63 40.15 -13.46
C VAL A 157 -20.63 39.12 -12.91
N PRO A 158 -20.28 37.83 -12.82
CA PRO A 158 -21.13 36.84 -12.17
C PRO A 158 -21.25 37.20 -10.68
N GLY A 159 -22.49 37.34 -10.21
CA GLY A 159 -22.79 37.66 -8.82
C GLY A 159 -22.24 36.59 -7.86
N PRO A 160 -22.01 36.96 -6.58
CA PRO A 160 -21.43 36.04 -5.60
C PRO A 160 -22.30 34.80 -5.42
N PRO A 161 -21.69 33.62 -5.24
CA PRO A 161 -22.42 32.38 -4.98
C PRO A 161 -23.25 32.55 -3.72
N VAL A 162 -24.57 32.41 -3.87
CA VAL A 162 -25.49 32.37 -2.75
C VAL A 162 -25.14 31.14 -1.90
N PRO A 163 -24.97 31.28 -0.58
CA PRO A 163 -24.57 30.16 0.24
C PRO A 163 -25.69 29.11 0.37
N VAL A 164 -25.34 27.84 0.13
CA VAL A 164 -26.23 26.66 0.12
C VAL A 164 -26.80 26.26 1.50
N TRP A 165 -26.46 26.97 2.59
CA TRP A 165 -26.92 26.65 3.95
C TRP A 165 -28.35 27.10 4.30
N LEU A 166 -29.18 27.44 3.31
CA LEU A 166 -30.62 27.70 3.45
C LEU A 166 -31.51 26.59 2.86
N ALA A 167 -31.02 25.34 2.84
CA ALA A 167 -31.90 24.20 2.61
C ALA A 167 -32.75 23.92 3.86
N PRO A 168 -34.09 23.92 3.77
CA PRO A 168 -34.95 23.53 4.90
C PRO A 168 -34.71 22.06 5.27
N LEU A 169 -34.43 21.82 6.55
CA LEU A 169 -34.26 20.50 7.14
C LEU A 169 -35.50 19.63 6.89
N PRO A 170 -35.35 18.37 6.45
CA PRO A 170 -36.46 17.43 6.48
C PRO A 170 -36.79 17.12 7.94
N THR A 171 -37.99 17.52 8.36
CA THR A 171 -38.63 17.10 9.62
C THR A 171 -38.95 15.61 9.55
N GLY A 172 -37.92 14.77 9.71
CA GLY A 172 -38.03 13.33 9.84
C GLY A 172 -38.20 12.95 11.31
N ALA A 173 -39.30 12.27 11.61
CA ALA A 173 -39.76 11.91 12.94
C ALA A 173 -38.70 11.19 13.80
N SER A 174 -38.50 11.74 14.98
CA SER A 174 -37.78 11.12 16.10
C SER A 174 -38.53 9.87 16.55
N THR A 175 -38.00 8.69 16.22
CA THR A 175 -38.35 7.44 16.90
C THR A 175 -37.23 7.15 17.89
N ALA A 176 -37.56 7.30 19.17
CA ALA A 176 -36.65 7.06 20.28
C ALA A 176 -36.12 5.61 20.26
N PRO A 177 -34.79 5.38 20.37
CA PRO A 177 -34.29 4.03 20.61
C PRO A 177 -34.58 3.62 22.06
N ALA A 178 -35.07 2.39 22.19
CA ALA A 178 -35.40 1.71 23.43
C ALA A 178 -34.24 1.69 24.43
N GLU A 179 -34.60 1.67 25.71
CA GLU A 179 -33.70 1.68 26.86
C GLU A 179 -32.60 0.60 26.78
N PRO A 180 -31.35 0.93 27.15
CA PRO A 180 -30.29 -0.06 27.24
C PRO A 180 -30.54 -0.99 28.43
N VAL A 181 -30.82 -2.26 28.14
CA VAL A 181 -30.80 -3.37 29.11
C VAL A 181 -29.39 -3.48 29.68
N VAL A 182 -29.25 -3.23 30.98
CA VAL A 182 -28.02 -3.40 31.76
C VAL A 182 -27.73 -4.90 31.92
N PRO A 183 -26.62 -5.44 31.39
CA PRO A 183 -26.23 -6.82 31.68
C PRO A 183 -25.76 -6.93 33.13
N ARG A 184 -26.37 -7.87 33.86
CA ARG A 184 -26.00 -8.26 35.22
C ARG A 184 -24.61 -8.90 35.27
N GLU A 185 -23.89 -8.52 36.33
CA GLU A 185 -22.78 -9.20 37.00
C GLU A 185 -21.58 -9.65 36.16
N ALA A 186 -20.48 -8.90 36.33
CA ALA A 186 -19.14 -9.32 35.97
C ALA A 186 -18.73 -10.54 36.81
N VAL A 187 -18.69 -11.71 36.19
CA VAL A 187 -18.01 -12.89 36.73
C VAL A 187 -16.52 -12.57 36.80
N VAL A 188 -15.99 -12.53 38.02
CA VAL A 188 -14.56 -12.35 38.31
C VAL A 188 -13.80 -13.58 37.79
N PRO A 189 -12.88 -13.44 36.82
CA PRO A 189 -12.02 -14.54 36.41
C PRO A 189 -11.06 -14.88 37.57
N GLY A 190 -11.08 -16.13 38.01
CA GLY A 190 -10.21 -16.64 39.07
C GLY A 190 -8.73 -16.46 38.75
N GLU A 191 -7.93 -16.26 39.79
CA GLU A 191 -6.48 -16.10 39.71
C GLU A 191 -5.81 -17.19 38.85
N PRO A 192 -4.95 -16.80 37.88
CA PRO A 192 -4.16 -17.76 37.14
C PRO A 192 -3.11 -18.39 38.06
N VAL A 193 -3.28 -19.69 38.33
CA VAL A 193 -2.31 -20.52 39.05
C VAL A 193 -1.04 -20.63 38.20
N LEU A 194 0.03 -19.95 38.61
CA LEU A 194 1.35 -20.06 38.01
C LEU A 194 1.89 -21.49 38.18
N PRO A 195 2.21 -22.23 37.10
CA PRO A 195 2.90 -23.50 37.22
C PRO A 195 4.34 -23.25 37.71
N LYS A 196 4.65 -23.81 38.87
CA LYS A 196 6.02 -23.91 39.38
C LYS A 196 6.81 -24.89 38.50
N GLU A 197 8.04 -24.48 38.21
CA GLU A 197 9.12 -25.26 37.58
C GLU A 197 9.11 -25.34 36.04
N ALA A 198 9.81 -24.38 35.44
CA ALA A 198 10.38 -24.53 34.10
C ALA A 198 11.56 -25.52 34.17
N VAL A 199 11.34 -26.74 33.69
CA VAL A 199 12.40 -27.72 33.43
C VAL A 199 13.20 -27.23 32.23
N PHE A 200 14.44 -26.78 32.47
CA PHE A 200 15.36 -26.40 31.41
C PHE A 200 15.80 -27.65 30.62
N PRO A 201 15.65 -27.67 29.29
CA PRO A 201 16.21 -28.74 28.47
C PRO A 201 17.74 -28.62 28.46
N ARG A 202 18.37 -29.72 28.86
CA ARG A 202 19.81 -29.95 28.95
C ARG A 202 20.48 -29.74 27.59
N GLU A 203 21.62 -29.05 27.59
CA GLU A 203 22.50 -28.78 26.43
C GLU A 203 22.62 -29.99 25.51
N ALA A 204 22.26 -29.79 24.24
CA ALA A 204 22.55 -30.73 23.18
C ALA A 204 24.05 -30.62 22.81
N GLU A 205 24.77 -31.71 23.02
CA GLU A 205 26.18 -31.84 22.64
C GLU A 205 26.35 -31.61 21.13
N VAL A 206 27.31 -30.75 20.79
CA VAL A 206 27.66 -30.37 19.42
C VAL A 206 28.65 -31.42 18.88
N PRO A 207 28.31 -32.21 17.85
CA PRO A 207 29.29 -33.07 17.20
C PRO A 207 30.25 -32.21 16.37
N SER A 208 31.49 -32.09 16.88
CA SER A 208 32.64 -31.58 16.15
C SER A 208 32.99 -32.56 15.03
N SER A 209 32.74 -32.17 13.78
CA SER A 209 33.60 -32.43 12.60
C SER A 209 32.77 -32.31 11.32
N VAL A 210 33.01 -31.24 10.55
CA VAL A 210 32.60 -31.16 9.15
C VAL A 210 33.88 -30.98 8.33
N PRO A 211 34.26 -31.94 7.46
CA PRO A 211 35.41 -31.78 6.59
C PRO A 211 35.14 -30.75 5.49
N SER A 212 36.12 -29.89 5.24
CA SER A 212 36.10 -28.84 4.22
C SER A 212 35.95 -29.41 2.80
N PRO A 213 35.10 -28.83 1.93
CA PRO A 213 35.07 -29.21 0.53
C PRO A 213 36.26 -28.60 -0.22
N THR A 214 37.13 -29.47 -0.72
CA THR A 214 38.24 -29.14 -1.61
C THR A 214 37.71 -28.50 -2.90
N SER A 215 38.20 -27.29 -3.16
CA SER A 215 38.00 -26.55 -4.41
C SER A 215 38.58 -27.32 -5.59
N VAL A 216 37.75 -27.68 -6.56
CA VAL A 216 38.16 -28.12 -7.90
C VAL A 216 37.65 -27.12 -8.92
N CYS A 217 38.52 -26.18 -9.28
CA CYS A 217 38.35 -25.33 -10.46
C CYS A 217 38.60 -26.18 -11.72
N ALA A 218 37.55 -26.54 -12.44
CA ALA A 218 37.65 -27.08 -13.79
C ALA A 218 37.28 -25.99 -14.80
N THR A 219 38.30 -25.45 -15.46
CA THR A 219 38.19 -24.52 -16.60
C THR A 219 37.81 -25.31 -17.85
N PRO A 220 36.73 -24.98 -18.58
CA PRO A 220 36.50 -25.57 -19.90
C PRO A 220 37.29 -24.81 -20.98
N SER A 221 38.13 -25.56 -21.71
CA SER A 221 38.85 -25.14 -22.92
C SER A 221 37.90 -24.76 -24.07
N PRO A 222 38.22 -23.72 -24.87
CA PRO A 222 37.49 -23.41 -26.09
C PRO A 222 38.01 -24.25 -27.27
N HIS A 223 37.26 -25.29 -27.65
CA HIS A 223 37.47 -25.96 -28.94
C HIS A 223 36.67 -25.26 -30.04
N HIS A 224 37.43 -24.55 -30.89
CA HIS A 224 37.27 -24.45 -32.34
C HIS A 224 36.23 -25.41 -32.96
N ALA A 225 35.18 -24.86 -33.58
CA ALA A 225 34.43 -25.55 -34.63
C ALA A 225 34.31 -24.61 -35.84
N LYS A 226 34.88 -25.09 -36.94
CA LYS A 226 35.12 -24.43 -38.22
C LYS A 226 34.06 -24.92 -39.22
N CYS A 227 33.53 -24.00 -40.02
CA CYS A 227 32.98 -24.12 -41.38
C CYS A 227 32.31 -25.42 -41.85
N GLY A 228 31.10 -25.28 -42.40
CA GLY A 228 30.54 -26.14 -43.43
C GLY A 228 29.55 -25.33 -44.27
N ASP A 229 29.84 -25.25 -45.56
CA ASP A 229 29.09 -24.59 -46.65
C ASP A 229 27.72 -25.24 -46.88
#